data_AF-A0A524JNA9-F1
#
_entry.id   AF-A0A524JNA9-F1
#
_cell.length_a   1.000
_cell.length_b   1.000
_cell.length_c   1.000
_cell.angle_alpha   90.00
_cell.angle_beta   90.00
_cell.angle_gamma   90.00
#
_symmetry.space_group_name_H-M   'P 1'
#
loop_
_entity.id
_entity.type
_entity.pdbx_description
1 polymer ?
#
loop_
_entity_poly.entity_id
_entity_poly.type
_entity_poly.pdbx_seq_one_letter_code
_entity_poly.pdbx_strand_id
1 'polypeptide(L)'
;MNTKVNHKQIGTGAKALMAKPDFVRANARDRKQPQIRKSLEKATKSLALAYLVANMNFKHIPLKEFMDAFEKKILLACLRLTRRNQKDAAAMLRLKPTALIEKMRKHGIQGRRKKLYREPQAPLPRDTD
;
A
#
# COMPACT_ATOMS: atom_id res chain seq x y z
N MET A 1 16.95 -64.63 21.36
CA MET A 1 17.93 -64.35 20.30
C MET A 1 17.74 -62.91 19.83
N ASN A 2 18.73 -62.07 20.13
CA ASN A 2 18.89 -60.71 19.63
C ASN A 2 19.14 -60.72 18.12
N THR A 3 18.56 -59.76 17.40
CA THR A 3 19.33 -58.67 16.77
C THR A 3 18.41 -57.54 16.30
N LYS A 4 18.71 -56.34 16.82
CA LYS A 4 18.23 -55.04 16.35
C LYS A 4 18.86 -54.73 14.99
N VAL A 5 18.14 -54.03 14.10
CA VAL A 5 18.72 -52.85 13.44
C VAL A 5 17.66 -51.74 13.33
N ASN A 6 17.95 -50.66 14.04
CA ASN A 6 17.33 -49.34 13.98
C ASN A 6 17.78 -48.62 12.71
N HIS A 7 16.90 -47.88 12.04
CA HIS A 7 17.31 -46.67 11.32
C HIS A 7 16.41 -45.51 11.74
N LYS A 8 16.97 -44.71 12.65
CA LYS A 8 16.55 -43.38 13.05
C LYS A 8 17.68 -42.43 12.66
N GLN A 9 17.43 -41.50 11.75
CA GLN A 9 18.15 -40.23 11.55
C GLN A 9 17.15 -39.32 10.80
N ILE A 10 16.59 -38.22 11.34
CA ILE A 10 17.13 -37.01 12.01
C ILE A 10 17.86 -36.07 11.07
N GLY A 11 17.34 -34.84 10.96
CA GLY A 11 18.02 -33.65 10.45
C GLY A 11 18.05 -33.58 8.93
N THR A 12 17.97 -32.43 8.26
CA THR A 12 18.39 -31.09 8.67
C THR A 12 17.86 -30.11 7.60
N GLY A 13 17.88 -28.81 7.93
CA GLY A 13 17.59 -27.63 7.09
C GLY A 13 17.43 -27.80 5.56
N ALA A 14 16.53 -27.07 4.93
CA ALA A 14 16.58 -25.62 4.98
C ALA A 14 15.21 -25.00 4.68
N LYS A 15 14.79 -24.10 5.57
CA LYS A 15 13.99 -22.94 5.18
C LYS A 15 14.76 -22.22 4.08
N ALA A 16 14.43 -22.48 2.82
CA ALA A 16 14.81 -21.60 1.74
C ALA A 16 14.05 -20.29 1.94
N LEU A 17 14.70 -19.39 2.67
CA LEU A 17 14.51 -17.95 2.64
C LEU A 17 14.57 -17.49 1.18
N MET A 18 13.45 -17.59 0.47
CA MET A 18 13.32 -16.92 -0.81
C MET A 18 13.03 -15.45 -0.56
N ALA A 19 14.14 -14.70 -0.56
CA ALA A 19 14.27 -13.30 -0.92
C ALA A 19 13.12 -12.39 -0.46
N LYS A 20 13.29 -11.77 0.71
CA LYS A 20 12.70 -10.45 0.94
C LYS A 20 13.42 -9.50 -0.02
N PRO A 21 12.75 -8.90 -1.03
CA PRO A 21 13.40 -7.90 -1.84
C PRO A 21 13.67 -6.68 -0.96
N ASP A 22 14.94 -6.47 -0.65
CA ASP A 22 15.66 -5.20 -0.51
C ASP A 22 14.82 -3.93 -0.31
N PHE A 23 14.00 -3.85 0.74
CA PHE A 23 13.34 -2.60 1.11
C PHE A 23 14.32 -1.63 1.81
N VAL A 24 15.55 -2.07 2.11
CA VAL A 24 16.52 -1.33 2.94
C VAL A 24 17.60 -0.62 2.12
N ARG A 25 17.54 -0.63 0.77
CA ARG A 25 18.53 0.07 -0.07
C ARG A 25 18.12 1.47 -0.54
N ALA A 26 17.21 2.14 0.17
CA ALA A 26 16.78 3.51 -0.16
C ALA A 26 17.56 4.61 0.59
N ASN A 27 18.21 4.30 1.72
CA ASN A 27 18.75 5.34 2.61
C ASN A 27 20.14 5.87 2.20
N ALA A 28 20.82 5.25 1.23
CA ALA A 28 22.18 5.65 0.84
C ALA A 28 22.24 6.74 -0.26
N ARG A 29 21.11 7.09 -0.92
CA ARG A 29 21.08 8.06 -2.04
C ARG A 29 20.65 9.48 -1.65
N ASP A 30 20.19 9.70 -0.42
CA ASP A 30 19.60 10.99 0.03
C ASP A 30 20.61 12.12 0.31
N ARG A 31 21.93 11.89 0.15
CA ARG A 31 22.97 12.89 0.42
C ARG A 31 23.25 13.87 -0.73
N LYS A 32 22.72 13.69 -1.95
CA LYS A 32 23.15 14.47 -3.14
C LYS A 32 22.12 15.38 -3.80
N GLN A 33 20.91 15.60 -3.26
CA GLN A 33 19.93 16.48 -3.91
C GLN A 33 19.46 17.64 -3.03
N PRO A 34 20.28 18.71 -2.88
CA PRO A 34 19.88 19.94 -2.18
C PRO A 34 18.66 20.61 -2.82
N GLN A 35 18.45 20.42 -4.13
CA GLN A 35 17.30 20.99 -4.84
C GLN A 35 15.96 20.36 -4.44
N ILE A 36 15.90 19.03 -4.24
CA ILE A 36 14.68 18.37 -3.73
C ILE A 36 14.33 18.90 -2.35
N ARG A 37 15.33 19.06 -1.47
CA ARG A 37 15.10 19.56 -0.11
C ARG A 37 14.51 20.97 -0.12
N LYS A 38 15.09 21.88 -0.91
CA LYS A 38 14.57 23.25 -1.08
C LYS A 38 13.16 23.25 -1.67
N SER A 39 12.90 22.40 -2.66
CA SER A 39 11.57 22.27 -3.25
C SER A 39 10.53 21.74 -2.26
N LEU A 40 10.92 20.75 -1.43
CA LEU A 40 10.06 20.20 -0.39
C LEU A 40 9.74 21.25 0.67
N GLU A 41 10.75 21.99 1.14
CA GLU A 41 10.56 23.06 2.12
C GLU A 41 9.61 24.14 1.58
N LYS A 42 9.76 24.53 0.31
CA LYS A 42 8.84 25.46 -0.37
C LYS A 42 7.42 24.89 -0.42
N ALA A 43 7.26 23.62 -0.76
CA ALA A 43 5.95 22.97 -0.78
C ALA A 43 5.31 22.92 0.62
N THR A 44 6.08 22.64 1.66
CA THR A 44 5.62 22.66 3.05
C THR A 44 5.15 24.05 3.47
N LYS A 45 5.93 25.11 3.17
CA LYS A 45 5.53 26.50 3.44
C LYS A 45 4.25 26.86 2.69
N SER A 46 4.15 26.47 1.42
CA SER A 46 2.94 26.71 0.61
C SER A 46 1.72 25.99 1.17
N LEU A 47 1.88 24.76 1.67
CA LEU A 47 0.79 24.00 2.28
C LEU A 47 0.32 24.63 3.59
N ALA A 48 1.25 25.07 4.44
CA ALA A 48 0.95 25.78 5.68
C ALA A 48 0.22 27.10 5.40
N LEU A 49 0.71 27.88 4.42
CA LEU A 49 0.05 29.11 4.00
C LEU A 49 -1.37 28.85 3.50
N ALA A 50 -1.56 27.83 2.65
CA ALA A 50 -2.88 27.47 2.14
C ALA A 50 -3.86 27.10 3.27
N TYR A 51 -3.40 26.40 4.30
CA TYR A 51 -4.21 26.10 5.49
C TYR A 51 -4.60 27.37 6.25
N LEU A 52 -3.64 28.27 6.52
CA LEU A 52 -3.89 29.53 7.22
C LEU A 52 -4.86 30.42 6.44
N VAL A 53 -4.63 30.60 5.14
CA VAL A 53 -5.51 31.38 4.26
C VAL A 53 -6.92 30.78 4.22
N ALA A 54 -7.07 29.46 4.17
CA ALA A 54 -8.37 28.82 4.21
C ALA A 54 -9.11 29.12 5.53
N ASN A 55 -8.41 29.08 6.67
CA ASN A 55 -9.00 29.36 7.98
C ASN A 55 -9.32 30.85 8.19
N MET A 56 -8.53 31.76 7.61
CA MET A 56 -8.82 33.20 7.67
C MET A 56 -10.05 33.59 6.84
N ASN A 57 -10.33 32.88 5.75
CA ASN A 57 -11.41 33.22 4.83
C ASN A 57 -12.69 32.40 5.02
N PHE A 58 -12.60 31.13 5.45
CA PHE A 58 -13.73 30.19 5.40
C PHE A 58 -13.74 29.23 6.59
N LYS A 59 -14.31 29.67 7.71
CA LYS A 59 -14.56 28.86 8.92
C LYS A 59 -13.31 28.18 9.51
N HIS A 60 -13.44 27.78 10.76
CA HIS A 60 -12.38 27.13 11.52
C HIS A 60 -12.23 25.66 11.08
N ILE A 61 -11.52 25.42 9.98
CA ILE A 61 -11.29 24.06 9.45
C ILE A 61 -10.29 23.33 10.37
N PRO A 62 -10.69 22.23 11.02
CA PRO A 62 -9.76 21.46 11.85
C PRO A 62 -8.57 20.98 11.01
N LEU A 63 -7.36 21.16 11.53
CA LEU A 63 -6.12 20.76 10.83
C LEU A 63 -6.18 19.31 10.36
N LYS A 64 -6.77 18.42 11.18
CA LYS A 64 -6.94 17.01 10.87
C LYS A 64 -7.74 16.79 9.58
N GLU A 65 -8.86 17.49 9.40
CA GLU A 65 -9.71 17.35 8.21
C GLU A 65 -9.01 17.86 6.95
N PHE A 66 -8.31 18.99 7.07
CA PHE A 66 -7.50 19.52 5.98
C PHE A 66 -6.41 18.53 5.55
N MET A 67 -5.67 17.97 6.51
CA MET A 67 -4.62 16.98 6.25
C MET A 67 -5.18 15.68 5.67
N ASP A 68 -6.32 15.20 6.17
CA ASP A 68 -7.00 14.03 5.64
C ASP A 68 -7.44 14.25 4.16
N ALA A 69 -7.99 15.42 3.83
CA ALA A 69 -8.36 15.78 2.46
C ALA A 69 -7.14 15.89 1.53
N PHE A 70 -6.05 16.49 2.01
CA PHE A 70 -4.81 16.60 1.24
C PHE A 70 -4.16 15.24 1.00
N GLU A 71 -4.09 14.38 2.02
CA GLU A 71 -3.60 13.00 1.90
C GLU A 71 -4.42 12.22 0.88
N LYS A 72 -5.76 12.32 0.92
CA LYS A 72 -6.64 11.68 -0.07
C LYS A 72 -6.32 12.11 -1.50
N LYS A 73 -6.04 13.40 -1.74
CA LYS A 73 -5.64 13.91 -3.06
C LYS A 73 -4.32 13.32 -3.53
N ILE A 74 -3.32 13.23 -2.65
CA ILE A 74 -2.03 12.59 -2.96
C ILE A 74 -2.22 11.12 -3.33
N LEU A 75 -2.98 10.37 -2.54
CA LEU A 75 -3.26 8.95 -2.80
C LEU A 75 -3.94 8.76 -4.17
N LEU A 76 -4.94 9.58 -4.48
CA LEU A 76 -5.63 9.52 -5.78
C LEU A 76 -4.71 9.89 -6.95
N ALA A 77 -3.88 10.93 -6.80
CA ALA A 77 -2.89 11.30 -7.82
C ALA A 77 -1.90 10.16 -8.06
N CYS A 78 -1.40 9.53 -7.00
CA CYS A 78 -0.48 8.41 -7.11
C CYS A 78 -1.11 7.21 -7.82
N LEU A 79 -2.33 6.85 -7.43
CA LEU A 79 -3.07 5.77 -8.10
C LEU A 79 -3.38 6.10 -9.56
N ARG A 80 -3.61 7.37 -9.93
CA ARG A 80 -3.79 7.75 -11.34
C ARG A 80 -2.50 7.57 -12.13
N LEU A 81 -1.38 8.05 -11.61
CA LEU A 81 -0.06 7.92 -12.24
C LEU A 81 0.35 6.46 -12.43
N THR A 82 0.06 5.59 -11.47
CA THR A 82 0.37 4.16 -11.55
C THR A 82 -0.72 3.32 -12.20
N ARG A 83 -1.69 3.94 -12.90
CA ARG A 83 -2.82 3.26 -13.55
C ARG A 83 -3.56 2.28 -12.62
N ARG A 84 -3.70 2.69 -11.36
CA ARG A 84 -4.31 1.95 -10.24
C ARG A 84 -3.53 0.72 -9.77
N ASN A 85 -2.27 0.56 -10.18
CA ASN A 85 -1.39 -0.45 -9.59
C ASN A 85 -0.99 -0.03 -8.17
N GLN A 86 -1.55 -0.73 -7.17
CA GLN A 86 -1.33 -0.45 -5.75
C GLN A 86 0.10 -0.74 -5.30
N LYS A 87 0.76 -1.75 -5.88
CA LYS A 87 2.16 -2.08 -5.53
C LYS A 87 3.09 -0.96 -5.94
N ASP A 88 2.94 -0.48 -7.17
CA ASP A 88 3.73 0.64 -7.70
C ASP A 88 3.40 1.94 -6.98
N ALA A 89 2.13 2.17 -6.65
CA ALA A 89 1.73 3.35 -5.85
C ALA A 89 2.37 3.32 -4.46
N ALA A 90 2.43 2.15 -3.81
CA ALA A 90 3.09 1.98 -2.52
C ALA A 90 4.60 2.24 -2.64
N ALA A 91 5.24 1.73 -3.69
CA ALA A 91 6.65 1.99 -3.96
C ALA A 91 6.93 3.48 -4.20
N MET A 92 6.10 4.15 -5.00
CA MET A 92 6.22 5.59 -5.30
C MET A 92 6.04 6.46 -4.06
N LEU A 93 5.12 6.09 -3.16
CA LEU A 93 4.89 6.75 -1.87
C LEU A 93 5.87 6.32 -0.78
N ARG A 94 6.77 5.36 -1.07
CA ARG A 94 7.67 4.73 -0.09
C ARG A 94 6.93 4.17 1.13
N LEU A 95 5.76 3.58 0.92
CA LEU A 95 4.94 2.93 1.93
C LEU A 95 4.99 1.41 1.79
N LYS A 96 4.78 0.69 2.90
CA LYS A 96 4.46 -0.74 2.82
C LYS A 96 3.09 -0.91 2.12
N PRO A 97 2.90 -1.95 1.28
CA PRO A 97 1.62 -2.18 0.61
C PRO A 97 0.42 -2.27 1.58
N THR A 98 0.60 -2.88 2.74
CA THR A 98 -0.45 -2.97 3.79
C THR A 98 -0.80 -1.59 4.35
N ALA A 99 0.19 -0.72 4.58
CA ALA A 99 -0.05 0.65 5.05
C ALA A 99 -0.79 1.50 4.01
N LEU A 100 -0.49 1.30 2.71
CA LEU A 100 -1.25 1.95 1.64
C LEU A 100 -2.71 1.49 1.65
N ILE A 101 -2.97 0.18 1.80
CA ILE A 101 -4.33 -0.37 1.87
C ILE A 101 -5.11 0.25 3.03
N GLU A 102 -4.51 0.34 4.23
CA GLU A 102 -5.17 0.97 5.37
C GLU A 102 -5.45 2.46 5.15
N LYS A 103 -4.50 3.20 4.54
CA LYS A 103 -4.74 4.61 4.17
C LYS A 103 -5.85 4.75 3.14
N MET A 104 -5.88 3.89 2.12
CA MET A 104 -6.96 3.87 1.12
C MET A 104 -8.31 3.56 1.77
N ARG A 105 -8.36 2.60 2.72
CA ARG A 105 -9.57 2.24 3.47
C ARG A 105 -10.07 3.41 4.33
N LYS A 106 -9.16 4.06 5.07
CA LYS A 106 -9.46 5.27 5.87
C LYS A 106 -10.12 6.36 5.02
N HIS A 107 -9.67 6.54 3.79
CA HIS A 107 -10.16 7.59 2.88
C HIS A 107 -11.32 7.18 1.96
N GLY A 108 -11.83 5.96 2.12
CA GLY A 108 -12.92 5.41 1.30
C GLY A 108 -12.52 5.15 -0.16
N ILE A 109 -11.23 4.99 -0.45
CA ILE A 109 -10.72 4.68 -1.79
C ILE A 109 -10.80 3.15 -1.97
N GLN A 110 -12.02 2.65 -2.19
CA GLN A 110 -12.22 1.21 -2.40
C GLN A 110 -11.57 0.76 -3.73
N GLY A 111 -10.62 -0.17 -3.63
CA GLY A 111 -10.23 -0.98 -4.77
C GLY A 111 -11.42 -1.87 -5.13
N ARG A 112 -12.11 -1.59 -6.24
CA ARG A 112 -13.19 -2.43 -6.75
C ARG A 112 -12.67 -3.84 -7.03
N ARG A 113 -12.68 -4.70 -6.02
CA ARG A 113 -12.89 -6.13 -6.22
C ARG A 113 -14.32 -6.38 -5.75
N LYS A 114 -15.29 -5.97 -6.56
CA LYS A 114 -16.59 -6.64 -6.52
C LYS A 114 -16.25 -8.10 -6.79
N LYS A 115 -16.30 -8.95 -5.77
CA LYS A 115 -16.38 -10.40 -6.01
C LYS A 115 -17.64 -10.55 -6.84
N LEU A 116 -17.48 -10.72 -8.16
CA LEU A 116 -18.52 -11.35 -8.95
C LEU A 116 -18.67 -12.72 -8.32
N TYR A 117 -19.66 -12.86 -7.45
CA TYR A 117 -20.17 -14.18 -7.14
C TYR A 117 -20.59 -14.75 -8.50
N ARG A 118 -19.83 -15.74 -8.96
CA ARG A 118 -20.20 -16.57 -10.10
C ARG A 118 -21.48 -17.25 -9.64
N GLU A 119 -22.61 -16.80 -10.17
CA GLU A 119 -23.89 -17.44 -9.95
C GLU A 119 -23.72 -18.93 -10.25
N PRO A 120 -24.04 -19.85 -9.31
CA PRO A 120 -24.01 -21.27 -9.60
C PRO A 120 -25.01 -21.50 -10.74
N GLN A 121 -24.54 -21.88 -11.92
CA GLN A 121 -25.44 -22.35 -12.96
C GLN A 121 -26.19 -23.55 -12.38
N ALA A 122 -27.51 -23.39 -12.21
CA ALA A 122 -28.37 -24.51 -11.86
C ALA A 122 -28.20 -25.61 -12.92
N PRO A 123 -28.13 -26.90 -12.53
CA PRO A 123 -28.04 -27.98 -13.49
C PRO A 123 -29.26 -27.94 -14.40
N LEU A 124 -29.04 -28.02 -15.71
CA LEU A 124 -30.14 -28.14 -16.68
C LEU A 124 -30.94 -29.41 -16.36
N PRO A 125 -32.28 -29.37 -16.46
CA PRO A 125 -33.10 -30.56 -16.31
C PRO A 125 -32.66 -31.57 -17.36
N ARG A 126 -32.35 -32.79 -16.92
CA ARG A 126 -32.14 -33.91 -17.82
C ARG A 126 -33.51 -34.33 -18.32
N ASP A 127 -33.71 -34.21 -19.63
CA ASP A 127 -34.85 -34.80 -20.30
C ASP A 127 -34.88 -36.29 -19.95
N THR A 128 -35.92 -36.70 -19.25
CA THR A 128 -36.24 -38.10 -18.98
C THR A 128 -37.15 -38.56 -20.11
N ASP A 129 -36.65 -39.51 -20.89
CA ASP A 129 -37.40 -40.28 -21.88
C ASP A 129 -38.56 -41.08 -21.25
#